data_AF-A0A183J727-F1
#
_entry.id   AF-A0A183J727-F1
#
_cell.length_a   1.000
_cell.length_b   1.000
_cell.length_c   1.000
_cell.angle_alpha   90.00
_cell.angle_beta   90.00
_cell.angle_gamma   90.00
#
_symmetry.space_group_name_H-M   'P 1'
#
loop_
_entity.id
_entity.type
_entity.pdbx_description
1 polymer ?
#
loop_
_entity_poly.entity_id
_entity_poly.type
_entity_poly.pdbx_seq_one_letter_code
_entity_poly.pdbx_strand_id
1 'polypeptide(L)'
;MTGCVKYLAGDLWQHFQAAGIPKRYAPTIGIAVDHRRTNKSLESLQINVQRLKEYQSRLIIFPFKAGKPRKGDSSAEECKLATQLRTTVMPLKKPIHKVKARAITDEERKFEAYATVRHARADAKLVGYRQKKREALDNAITRK
;
A
#
# COMPACT_ATOMS: atom_id res chain seq x y z
N MET A 1 14.16 10.89 24.21
CA MET A 1 15.15 10.70 23.12
C MET A 1 14.40 10.81 21.79
N THR A 2 14.03 12.02 21.39
CA THR A 2 14.75 12.84 20.39
C THR A 2 14.89 12.14 19.05
N GLY A 3 13.90 12.37 18.20
CA GLY A 3 13.91 11.99 16.79
C GLY A 3 13.06 12.97 15.99
N CYS A 4 13.36 14.27 16.10
CA CYS A 4 12.83 15.27 15.17
C CYS A 4 13.49 15.02 13.80
N VAL A 5 12.84 14.22 12.95
CA VAL A 5 13.30 13.94 11.58
C VAL A 5 12.56 14.88 10.63
N LYS A 6 13.27 15.98 10.33
CA LYS A 6 13.26 16.85 9.14
C LYS A 6 12.08 16.70 8.17
N TYR A 7 11.40 17.83 7.95
CA TYR A 7 10.33 18.08 7.00
C TYR A 7 10.72 17.74 5.55
N LEU A 8 9.93 16.87 4.92
CA LEU A 8 9.73 16.79 3.47
C LEU A 8 8.28 16.30 3.24
N ALA A 9 7.51 17.04 2.46
CA ALA A 9 6.11 16.75 2.15
C ALA A 9 5.98 15.43 1.37
N GLY A 10 5.24 14.46 1.91
CA GLY A 10 4.97 13.15 1.32
C GLY A 10 3.53 12.71 1.57
N ASP A 11 2.72 12.75 0.53
CA ASP A 11 1.26 12.68 0.63
C ASP A 11 0.71 11.27 0.88
N LEU A 12 0.62 10.91 2.17
CA LEU A 12 -0.31 9.90 2.71
C LEU A 12 -1.79 10.20 2.39
N TRP A 13 -2.07 11.39 1.88
CA TRP A 13 -3.38 11.88 1.50
C TRP A 13 -4.12 10.95 0.55
N GLN A 14 -3.43 10.29 -0.38
CA GLN A 14 -4.08 9.52 -1.44
C GLN A 14 -5.06 8.46 -0.91
N HIS A 15 -4.69 7.70 0.13
CA HIS A 15 -5.60 6.67 0.66
C HIS A 15 -6.68 7.25 1.57
N PHE A 16 -6.42 8.36 2.26
CA PHE A 16 -7.44 9.02 3.08
C PHE A 16 -8.48 9.72 2.23
N GLN A 17 -8.04 10.38 1.17
CA GLN A 17 -8.91 10.98 0.18
C GLN A 17 -9.76 9.91 -0.53
N ALA A 18 -9.14 8.80 -0.96
CA ALA A 18 -9.87 7.69 -1.56
C ALA A 18 -10.82 6.96 -0.57
N ALA A 19 -10.54 7.04 0.74
CA ALA A 19 -11.44 6.57 1.79
C ALA A 19 -12.49 7.60 2.22
N GLY A 20 -12.44 8.84 1.74
CA GLY A 20 -13.37 9.92 2.13
C GLY A 20 -13.12 10.51 3.52
N ILE A 21 -11.93 10.29 4.11
CA ILE A 21 -11.58 10.77 5.45
C ILE A 21 -10.71 12.03 5.32
N PRO A 22 -11.12 13.18 5.89
CA PRO A 22 -10.29 14.37 5.89
C PRO A 22 -9.07 14.18 6.81
N LYS A 23 -7.91 14.62 6.34
CA LYS A 23 -6.61 14.48 7.03
C LYS A 23 -6.60 15.01 8.47
N ARG A 24 -7.29 16.13 8.72
CA ARG A 24 -7.39 16.73 10.06
C ARG A 24 -8.34 15.98 10.99
N TYR A 25 -9.29 15.23 10.43
CA TYR A 25 -10.27 14.44 11.17
C TYR A 25 -9.76 13.03 11.50
N ALA A 26 -8.88 12.46 10.69
CA ALA A 26 -8.25 11.18 10.96
C ALA A 26 -7.64 11.03 12.39
N PRO A 27 -6.86 12.00 12.93
CA PRO A 27 -6.33 11.86 14.29
C PRO A 27 -7.41 11.93 15.38
N THR A 28 -8.54 12.60 15.16
CA THR A 28 -9.62 12.66 16.16
C THR A 28 -10.36 11.34 16.31
N ILE A 29 -10.39 10.53 15.25
CA ILE A 29 -10.97 9.18 15.26
C ILE A 29 -9.93 8.10 15.60
N GLY A 30 -8.73 8.47 16.06
CA GLY A 30 -7.70 7.50 16.48
C GLY A 30 -6.85 6.92 15.34
N ILE A 31 -6.83 7.54 14.17
CA ILE A 31 -5.98 7.12 13.04
C ILE A 31 -4.75 8.03 12.94
N ALA A 32 -3.56 7.44 13.04
CA ALA A 32 -2.30 8.17 12.89
C ALA A 32 -2.05 8.60 11.43
N VAL A 33 -1.60 9.84 11.24
CA VAL A 33 -1.33 10.44 9.93
C VAL A 33 0.17 10.74 9.80
N ASP A 34 0.87 9.94 8.99
CA ASP A 34 2.25 10.19 8.57
C ASP A 34 2.31 11.08 7.31
N HIS A 35 3.02 12.20 7.37
CA HIS A 35 3.07 13.19 6.29
C HIS A 35 4.26 13.03 5.34
N ARG A 36 5.07 11.98 5.53
CA ARG A 36 6.29 11.77 4.73
C ARG A 36 6.16 10.57 3.78
N ARG A 37 5.13 9.75 3.95
CA ARG A 37 4.97 8.48 3.23
C ARG A 37 4.38 8.73 1.84
N THR A 38 5.05 8.22 0.81
CA THR A 38 4.54 8.15 -0.55
C THR A 38 4.30 6.69 -0.96
N ASN A 39 3.16 6.40 -1.59
CA ASN A 39 2.88 5.08 -2.13
C ASN A 39 3.46 4.96 -3.54
N LYS A 40 4.14 3.85 -3.82
CA LYS A 40 4.69 3.54 -5.15
C LYS A 40 3.84 2.54 -5.94
N SER A 41 2.91 1.84 -5.28
CA SER A 41 2.06 0.81 -5.87
C SER A 41 0.59 1.06 -5.60
N LEU A 42 -0.25 0.77 -6.60
CA LEU A 42 -1.71 0.89 -6.48
C LEU A 42 -2.31 -0.20 -5.60
N GLU A 43 -1.75 -1.40 -5.61
CA GLU A 43 -2.20 -2.52 -4.79
C GLU A 43 -2.17 -2.17 -3.29
N SER A 44 -1.05 -1.59 -2.83
CA SER A 44 -0.90 -1.17 -1.44
C SER A 44 -1.85 -0.03 -1.06
N LEU A 45 -2.15 0.86 -2.01
CA LEU A 45 -3.13 1.92 -1.83
C LEU A 45 -4.53 1.33 -1.62
N GLN A 46 -4.97 0.43 -2.50
CA GLN A 46 -6.30 -0.20 -2.45
C GLN A 46 -6.51 -0.99 -1.15
N ILE A 47 -5.52 -1.78 -0.73
CA ILE A 47 -5.59 -2.54 0.53
C ILE A 47 -5.77 -1.60 1.72
N ASN A 48 -5.04 -0.48 1.74
CA ASN A 48 -5.15 0.49 2.84
C ASN A 48 -6.48 1.26 2.81
N VAL A 49 -6.99 1.60 1.62
CA VAL A 49 -8.32 2.22 1.48
C VAL A 49 -9.40 1.27 2.00
N GLN A 50 -9.36 -0.01 1.62
CA GLN A 50 -10.29 -1.02 2.11
C GLN A 50 -10.21 -1.14 3.63
N ARG A 51 -9.00 -1.20 4.19
CA ARG A 51 -8.79 -1.26 5.65
C ARG A 51 -9.37 -0.04 6.37
N LEU A 52 -9.24 1.15 5.81
CA LEU A 52 -9.79 2.38 6.39
C LEU A 52 -11.31 2.38 6.37
N LYS A 53 -11.93 1.88 5.30
CA LYS A 53 -13.38 1.72 5.21
C LYS A 53 -13.90 0.68 6.21
N GLU A 54 -13.21 -0.44 6.36
CA GLU A 54 -13.51 -1.46 7.37
C GLU A 54 -13.35 -0.94 8.80
N TYR A 55 -12.36 -0.06 9.04
CA TYR A 55 -12.20 0.60 10.33
C TYR A 55 -13.38 1.55 10.60
N GLN A 56 -13.75 2.36 9.61
CA GLN A 56 -14.86 3.32 9.73
C GLN A 56 -16.20 2.63 9.98
N SER A 57 -16.48 1.48 9.36
CA SER A 57 -17.73 0.75 9.60
C SER A 57 -17.82 0.11 10.99
N ARG A 58 -16.68 -0.14 11.64
CA ARG A 58 -16.61 -0.71 13.00
C ARG A 58 -16.48 0.36 14.09
N LEU A 59 -16.19 1.60 13.70
CA LEU A 59 -15.97 2.69 14.63
C LEU A 59 -17.32 3.21 15.14
N ILE A 60 -17.48 3.21 16.47
CA ILE A 60 -18.61 3.85 17.14
C ILE A 60 -18.13 5.20 17.63
N ILE A 61 -18.72 6.29 17.13
CA ILE A 61 -18.37 7.66 17.52
C ILE A 61 -19.41 8.18 18.50
N PHE A 62 -18.98 8.43 19.74
CA PHE A 62 -19.85 9.02 20.73
C PHE A 62 -20.15 10.48 20.41
N PRO A 63 -21.42 10.93 20.54
CA PRO A 63 -21.75 12.33 20.38
C PRO A 63 -21.12 13.16 21.50
N PHE A 64 -20.59 14.34 21.16
CA PHE A 64 -20.02 15.26 22.14
C PHE A 64 -21.08 15.76 23.15
N LYS A 65 -22.34 15.86 22.71
CA LYS A 65 -23.51 16.16 23.56
C LYS A 65 -24.58 15.09 23.30
N ALA A 66 -24.92 14.32 24.33
CA ALA A 66 -25.88 13.21 24.22
C ALA A 66 -27.25 13.61 23.63
N GLY A 67 -27.72 14.84 23.90
CA GLY A 67 -29.01 15.33 23.39
C GLY A 67 -28.95 15.99 22.00
N LYS A 68 -27.77 16.18 21.39
CA LYS A 68 -27.61 16.81 20.08
C LYS A 68 -26.55 16.07 19.25
N PRO A 69 -26.85 14.86 18.77
CA PRO A 69 -25.94 14.12 17.89
C PRO A 69 -25.72 14.88 16.58
N ARG A 70 -24.48 14.90 16.11
CA ARG A 70 -24.06 15.49 14.84
C ARG A 70 -24.02 14.42 13.75
N LYS A 71 -23.84 14.86 12.50
CA LYS A 71 -23.66 13.97 11.35
C LYS A 71 -22.40 13.12 11.55
N GLY A 72 -22.58 11.80 11.64
CA GLY A 72 -21.51 10.83 11.85
C GLY A 72 -21.37 10.32 13.28
N ASP A 73 -22.19 10.80 14.22
CA ASP A 73 -22.28 10.23 15.56
C ASP A 73 -23.16 8.97 15.56
N SER A 74 -22.82 8.01 16.41
CA SER A 74 -23.57 6.77 16.58
C SER A 74 -24.87 6.97 17.33
N SER A 75 -25.83 6.05 17.12
CA SER A 75 -27.10 6.07 17.84
C SER A 75 -26.90 5.78 19.34
N ALA A 76 -27.87 6.19 20.18
CA ALA A 76 -27.80 5.92 21.61
C ALA A 76 -27.81 4.42 21.94
N GLU A 77 -28.30 3.58 21.04
CA GLU A 77 -28.33 2.11 21.17
C GLU A 77 -26.94 1.51 20.91
N GLU A 78 -26.28 1.93 19.82
CA GLU A 78 -24.91 1.53 19.49
C GLU A 78 -23.91 1.97 20.56
N CYS A 79 -24.10 3.18 21.10
CA CYS A 79 -23.28 3.73 22.17
C CYS A 79 -23.34 2.88 23.46
N LYS A 80 -24.47 2.22 23.75
CA LYS A 80 -24.62 1.35 24.92
C LYS A 80 -23.98 -0.02 24.71
N LEU A 81 -23.96 -0.50 23.48
CA LEU A 81 -23.31 -1.76 23.09
C LEU A 81 -21.79 -1.64 23.00
N ALA A 82 -21.28 -0.41 22.93
CA ALA A 82 -19.86 -0.14 22.80
C ALA A 82 -19.08 -0.69 24.01
N THR A 83 -18.13 -1.58 23.72
CA THR A 83 -17.18 -2.13 24.69
C THR A 83 -15.77 -1.85 24.22
N GLN A 84 -14.85 -1.61 25.16
CA GLN A 84 -13.45 -1.38 24.82
C GLN A 84 -12.78 -2.70 24.44
N LEU A 85 -12.26 -2.77 23.21
CA LEU A 85 -11.35 -3.82 22.80
C LEU A 85 -10.00 -3.64 23.50
N ARG A 86 -9.61 -4.63 24.33
CA ARG A 86 -8.29 -4.66 25.01
C ARG A 86 -7.17 -5.20 24.11
N THR A 87 -7.51 -5.90 23.04
CA THR A 87 -6.54 -6.47 22.09
C THR A 87 -6.12 -5.46 21.03
N THR A 88 -5.14 -5.82 20.20
CA THR A 88 -4.74 -5.01 19.05
C THR A 88 -5.91 -4.80 18.09
N VAL A 89 -6.17 -3.53 17.75
CA VAL A 89 -7.26 -3.15 16.84
C VAL A 89 -6.91 -3.59 15.43
N MET A 90 -7.75 -4.44 14.83
CA MET A 90 -7.61 -4.97 13.47
C MET A 90 -6.20 -5.51 13.15
N PRO A 91 -5.87 -6.73 13.63
CA PRO A 91 -4.57 -7.33 13.37
C PRO A 91 -4.36 -7.57 11.87
N LEU A 92 -3.18 -7.21 11.37
CA LEU A 92 -2.80 -7.46 9.98
C LEU A 92 -2.56 -8.96 9.77
N LYS A 93 -3.50 -9.62 9.10
CA LYS A 93 -3.32 -10.99 8.63
C LYS A 93 -2.64 -10.94 7.26
N LYS A 94 -1.48 -11.58 7.14
CA LYS A 94 -0.85 -11.78 5.83
C LYS A 94 -1.62 -12.88 5.11
N PRO A 95 -2.30 -12.60 3.98
CA PRO A 95 -3.01 -13.64 3.25
C PRO A 95 -1.99 -14.67 2.75
N ILE A 96 -2.21 -15.95 3.09
CA ILE A 96 -1.42 -17.05 2.54
C ILE A 96 -2.18 -17.55 1.32
N HIS A 97 -1.67 -17.23 0.13
CA HIS A 97 -2.25 -17.72 -1.12
C HIS A 97 -1.85 -19.18 -1.31
N LYS A 98 -2.76 -20.09 -0.93
CA LYS A 98 -2.58 -21.53 -1.18
C LYS A 98 -2.92 -21.80 -2.65
N VAL A 99 -1.89 -22.09 -3.44
CA VAL A 99 -2.05 -22.52 -4.83
C VAL A 99 -2.48 -23.99 -4.82
N LYS A 100 -3.53 -24.33 -5.58
CA LYS A 100 -3.96 -25.73 -5.76
C LYS A 100 -2.95 -26.46 -6.67
N ALA A 101 -2.70 -27.74 -6.40
CA ALA A 101 -1.89 -28.57 -7.29
C ALA A 101 -2.55 -28.61 -8.69
N ARG A 102 -1.76 -28.37 -9.72
CA ARG A 102 -2.16 -28.43 -11.14
C ARG A 102 -1.16 -29.30 -11.89
N ALA A 103 -1.61 -29.90 -12.98
CA ALA A 103 -0.71 -30.59 -13.90
C ALA A 103 0.26 -29.58 -14.54
N ILE A 104 1.52 -29.98 -14.68
CA ILE A 104 2.59 -29.16 -15.27
C ILE A 104 2.30 -29.01 -16.77
N THR A 105 2.31 -27.79 -17.29
CA THR A 105 2.12 -27.54 -18.72
C THR A 105 3.39 -27.86 -19.50
N ASP A 106 3.26 -28.15 -20.80
CA ASP A 106 4.43 -28.46 -21.65
C ASP A 106 5.38 -27.26 -21.78
N GLU A 107 4.88 -26.03 -21.66
CA GLU A 107 5.66 -24.80 -21.63
C GLU A 107 6.53 -24.69 -20.38
N GLU A 108 5.95 -24.97 -19.20
CA GLU A 108 6.67 -24.99 -17.92
C GLU A 108 7.75 -26.07 -17.89
N ARG A 109 7.52 -27.21 -18.56
CA ARG A 109 8.51 -28.30 -18.65
C ARG A 109 9.71 -27.96 -19.54
N LYS A 110 9.48 -27.21 -20.62
CA LYS A 110 10.53 -26.76 -21.54
C LYS A 110 11.25 -25.50 -21.05
N PHE A 111 10.73 -24.84 -20.02
CA PHE A 111 11.30 -23.61 -19.49
C PHE A 111 12.60 -23.87 -18.72
N GLU A 112 13.72 -23.39 -19.25
CA GLU A 112 15.02 -23.47 -18.58
C GLU A 112 15.17 -22.37 -17.52
N ALA A 113 14.65 -22.62 -16.31
CA ALA A 113 14.69 -21.66 -15.21
C ALA A 113 16.12 -21.23 -14.81
N TYR A 114 17.09 -22.14 -14.86
CA TYR A 114 18.48 -21.83 -14.50
C TYR A 114 19.14 -20.89 -15.52
N ALA A 115 19.02 -21.19 -16.81
CA ALA A 115 19.60 -20.39 -17.88
C ALA A 115 18.99 -18.99 -17.91
N THR A 116 17.65 -18.89 -17.82
CA THR A 116 16.93 -17.61 -17.86
C THR A 116 17.34 -16.65 -16.73
N VAL A 117 17.48 -17.14 -15.50
CA VAL A 117 17.98 -16.32 -14.38
C VAL A 117 19.41 -15.83 -14.62
N ARG A 118 20.28 -16.67 -15.21
CA ARG A 118 21.67 -16.30 -15.50
C ARG A 118 21.75 -15.27 -16.63
N HIS A 119 20.95 -15.44 -17.69
CA HIS A 119 20.84 -14.45 -18.76
C HIS A 119 20.31 -13.11 -18.24
N ALA A 120 19.22 -13.10 -17.46
CA ALA A 120 18.68 -11.87 -16.88
C ALA A 120 19.70 -11.12 -15.99
N ARG A 121 20.52 -11.85 -15.22
CA ARG A 121 21.61 -11.26 -14.43
C ARG A 121 22.71 -10.66 -15.32
N ALA A 122 23.10 -11.37 -16.37
CA ALA A 122 24.10 -10.89 -17.32
C ALA A 122 23.61 -9.66 -18.08
N ASP A 123 22.35 -9.65 -18.49
CA ASP A 123 21.71 -8.53 -19.18
C ASP A 123 21.67 -7.29 -18.29
N ALA A 124 21.20 -7.42 -17.03
CA ALA A 124 21.20 -6.33 -16.06
C ALA A 124 22.61 -5.78 -15.78
N LYS A 125 23.63 -6.65 -15.73
CA LYS A 125 25.03 -6.24 -15.54
C LYS A 125 25.61 -5.52 -16.75
N LEU A 126 25.26 -5.95 -17.96
CA LEU A 126 25.87 -5.50 -19.21
C LEU A 126 25.09 -4.40 -19.93
N VAL A 127 23.99 -3.89 -19.38
CA VAL A 127 23.16 -2.82 -19.99
C VAL A 127 24.01 -1.66 -20.49
N GLY A 128 24.84 -1.07 -19.62
CA GLY A 128 25.63 0.11 -19.98
C GLY A 128 26.69 -0.16 -21.06
N TYR A 129 27.35 -1.31 -21.03
CA TYR A 129 28.33 -1.68 -22.05
C TYR A 129 27.67 -1.94 -23.41
N ARG A 130 26.55 -2.67 -23.41
CA ARG A 130 25.80 -2.97 -24.63
C ARG A 130 25.18 -1.72 -25.24
N GLN A 131 24.68 -0.80 -24.41
CA GLN A 131 24.15 0.49 -24.88
C GLN A 131 25.24 1.34 -25.54
N LYS A 132 26.42 1.48 -24.91
CA LYS A 132 27.56 2.19 -25.51
C LYS A 132 28.02 1.57 -26.83
N LYS A 133 28.07 0.24 -26.90
CA LYS A 133 28.45 -0.48 -28.12
C LYS A 133 27.42 -0.29 -29.23
N ARG A 134 26.12 -0.28 -28.90
CA ARG A 134 25.03 0.00 -29.83
C ARG A 134 25.10 1.43 -30.36
N GLU A 135 25.25 2.41 -29.48
CA GLU A 135 25.41 3.83 -29.83
C GLU A 135 26.64 4.05 -30.73
N ALA A 136 27.76 3.39 -30.45
CA ALA A 136 28.95 3.47 -31.30
C ALA A 136 28.73 2.85 -32.69
N LEU A 137 27.97 1.76 -32.79
CA LEU A 137 27.57 1.14 -34.05
C LEU A 137 26.63 2.05 -34.85
N ASP A 138 25.61 2.60 -34.21
CA ASP A 138 24.65 3.52 -34.83
C ASP A 138 25.34 4.82 -35.31
N ASN A 139 26.30 5.34 -34.55
CA ASN A 139 27.13 6.48 -34.94
C ASN A 139 28.10 6.16 -36.10
N ALA A 140 28.58 4.92 -36.21
CA ALA A 140 29.42 4.48 -37.32
C ALA A 140 28.60 4.29 -38.61
N ILE A 141 27.34 3.89 -38.49
CA ILE A 141 26.39 3.75 -39.60
C ILE A 141 25.98 5.14 -40.13
N THR A 142 25.69 6.10 -39.24
CA THR A 142 25.28 7.47 -39.64
C THR A 142 26.42 8.33 -40.19
N ARG A 143 27.68 7.95 -39.96
CA ARG A 143 28.88 8.61 -40.52
C ARG A 143 29.34 8.01 -41.86
N LYS A 144 28.74 6.91 -42.31
CA LYS A 144 28.88 6.37 -43.66
C LYS A 144 27.77 6.92 -44.55
#